data_AF-A0A524EDP5-F1
#
_entry.id   AF-A0A524EDP5-F1
#
_cell.length_a   1.000
_cell.length_b   1.000
_cell.length_c   1.000
_cell.angle_alpha   90.00
_cell.angle_beta   90.00
_cell.angle_gamma   90.00
#
_symmetry.space_group_name_H-M   'P 1'
#
loop_
_entity.id
_entity.type
_entity.pdbx_description
1 polymer ?
#
loop_
_entity_poly.entity_id
_entity_poly.type
_entity_poly.pdbx_seq_one_letter_code
_entity_poly.pdbx_strand_id
1 'polypeptide(L)'
;MVETQKPTTFVNFGGSSPETVSTPKYTSGDELSDNKDTLYQELIALEGRRYSLEKNFKELDTRYNKGSIADSQYKSEATDLKTKLGEITSRIYKIRRIISSL
;
A
#
# COMPACT_ATOMS: atom_id res chain seq x y z
N MET A 1 -19.74 47.27 -15.96
CA MET A 1 -18.45 46.57 -15.90
C MET A 1 -18.59 45.49 -14.84
N VAL A 2 -18.63 44.21 -15.24
CA VAL A 2 -18.55 43.07 -14.32
C VAL A 2 -17.53 42.13 -14.92
N GLU A 3 -16.37 42.05 -14.29
CA GLU A 3 -15.23 41.23 -14.69
C GLU A 3 -15.47 39.80 -14.21
N THR A 4 -15.76 38.89 -15.13
CA THR A 4 -15.90 37.46 -14.84
C THR A 4 -14.51 36.83 -14.80
N GLN A 5 -14.05 36.47 -13.60
CA GLN A 5 -12.85 35.64 -13.42
C GLN A 5 -13.03 34.30 -14.16
N LYS A 6 -12.08 33.99 -15.04
CA LYS A 6 -12.04 32.74 -15.80
C LYS A 6 -11.79 31.56 -14.85
N PRO A 7 -12.48 30.42 -15.02
CA PRO A 7 -12.23 29.24 -14.19
C PRO A 7 -10.82 28.69 -14.45
N THR A 8 -10.10 28.47 -13.36
CA THR A 8 -8.79 27.84 -13.32
C THR A 8 -8.83 26.49 -14.04
N THR A 9 -7.95 26.32 -15.03
CA THR A 9 -7.83 25.09 -15.82
C THR A 9 -7.54 23.90 -14.89
N PHE A 10 -8.41 22.90 -14.92
CA PHE A 10 -8.17 21.62 -14.25
C PHE A 10 -6.90 20.98 -14.84
N VAL A 11 -5.97 20.57 -13.98
CA VAL A 11 -4.78 19.82 -14.39
C VAL A 11 -5.23 18.42 -14.81
N ASN A 12 -5.13 18.13 -16.10
CA ASN A 12 -5.45 16.84 -16.69
C ASN A 12 -4.33 15.83 -16.42
N PHE A 13 -4.50 14.92 -15.44
CA PHE A 13 -3.59 13.79 -15.19
C PHE A 13 -3.85 12.61 -16.15
N GLY A 14 -3.85 12.89 -17.46
CA GLY A 14 -4.19 11.90 -18.48
C GLY A 14 -3.59 12.17 -19.86
N GLY A 15 -2.50 12.94 -19.94
CA GLY A 15 -1.75 13.13 -21.17
C GLY A 15 -0.79 11.96 -21.37
N SER A 16 -1.16 11.02 -22.23
CA SER A 16 -0.35 9.88 -22.66
C SER A 16 0.99 10.35 -23.23
N SER A 17 2.06 10.25 -22.45
CA SER A 17 3.44 10.16 -22.94
C SER A 17 3.88 8.70 -22.76
N PRO A 18 4.47 8.03 -23.75
CA PRO A 18 5.06 6.72 -23.57
C PRO A 18 6.40 6.89 -22.87
N GLU A 19 6.40 7.47 -21.68
CA GLU A 19 7.47 7.19 -20.75
C GLU A 19 7.27 5.73 -20.37
N THR A 20 8.31 4.93 -20.59
CA THR A 20 8.46 3.61 -20.02
C THR A 20 8.24 3.72 -18.51
N VAL A 21 6.99 3.59 -18.09
CA VAL A 21 6.62 3.31 -16.71
C VAL A 21 7.20 1.93 -16.50
N SER A 22 8.46 1.90 -16.08
CA SER A 22 9.01 0.80 -15.31
C SER A 22 8.08 0.67 -14.13
N THR A 23 6.99 -0.07 -14.32
CA THR A 23 6.24 -0.66 -13.24
C THR A 23 7.30 -1.27 -12.35
N PRO A 24 7.45 -0.82 -11.09
CA PRO A 24 8.46 -1.38 -10.22
C PRO A 24 8.19 -2.88 -10.21
N LYS A 25 9.10 -3.63 -10.82
CA LYS A 25 9.03 -5.07 -10.89
C LYS A 25 9.28 -5.50 -9.45
N TYR A 26 8.20 -5.74 -8.72
CA TYR A 26 8.27 -6.16 -7.33
C TYR A 26 8.97 -7.52 -7.30
N THR A 27 10.28 -7.49 -7.07
CA THR A 27 11.04 -8.68 -6.73
C THR A 27 10.40 -9.23 -5.46
N SER A 28 9.66 -10.32 -5.61
CA SER A 28 9.05 -11.05 -4.50
C SER A 28 10.11 -11.83 -3.68
N GLY A 29 11.38 -11.44 -3.81
CA GLY A 29 12.52 -12.07 -3.18
C GLY A 29 12.92 -11.28 -1.93
N ASP A 30 13.42 -11.99 -0.92
CA ASP A 30 13.90 -11.39 0.34
C ASP A 30 15.15 -10.51 0.15
N GLU A 31 15.69 -10.44 -1.07
CA GLU A 31 16.81 -9.59 -1.44
C GLU A 31 16.39 -8.10 -1.42
N LEU A 32 17.16 -7.28 -0.70
CA LEU A 32 16.94 -5.84 -0.56
C LEU A 32 17.89 -5.10 -1.49
N SER A 33 17.40 -4.04 -2.14
CA SER A 33 18.25 -3.18 -2.96
C SER A 33 19.17 -2.33 -2.09
N ASP A 34 20.41 -2.10 -2.55
CA ASP A 34 21.34 -1.16 -1.91
C ASP A 34 21.08 0.31 -2.30
N ASN A 35 20.13 0.56 -3.21
CA ASN A 35 19.77 1.91 -3.65
C ASN A 35 18.69 2.52 -2.73
N LYS A 36 19.00 3.65 -2.10
CA LYS A 36 18.07 4.40 -1.22
C LYS A 36 16.73 4.71 -1.89
N ASP A 37 16.71 5.13 -3.15
CA ASP A 37 15.46 5.51 -3.84
C ASP A 37 14.55 4.30 -4.04
N THR A 38 15.12 3.16 -4.40
CA THR A 38 14.37 1.89 -4.54
C THR A 38 13.80 1.45 -3.19
N LEU A 39 14.58 1.57 -2.12
CA LEU A 39 14.14 1.25 -0.76
C LEU A 39 13.00 2.18 -0.29
N TYR A 40 13.04 3.48 -0.60
CA TYR A 40 11.94 4.39 -0.29
C TYR A 40 10.67 4.09 -1.10
N GLN A 41 10.80 3.76 -2.38
CA GLN A 41 9.66 3.34 -3.20
C GLN A 41 9.01 2.06 -2.66
N GLU A 42 9.82 1.07 -2.28
CA GLU A 42 9.33 -0.17 -1.66
C GLU A 42 8.64 0.12 -0.32
N LEU A 43 9.21 1.01 0.50
CA LEU A 43 8.62 1.43 1.77
C LEU A 43 7.23 2.05 1.58
N ILE A 44 7.07 2.98 0.63
CA ILE A 44 5.78 3.61 0.31
C ILE A 44 4.76 2.54 -0.13
N ALA A 45 5.16 1.61 -0.99
CA ALA A 45 4.28 0.54 -1.45
C ALA A 45 3.85 -0.38 -0.30
N LEU A 46 4.77 -0.72 0.61
CA LEU A 46 4.48 -1.55 1.78
C LEU A 46 3.55 -0.86 2.76
N GLU A 47 3.72 0.45 3.01
CA GLU A 47 2.81 1.22 3.84
C GLU A 47 1.40 1.29 3.24
N GLY A 48 1.29 1.45 1.92
CA GLY A 48 0.01 1.38 1.21
C GLY A 48 -0.67 0.01 1.36
N ARG A 49 0.10 -1.08 1.22
CA ARG A 49 -0.42 -2.44 1.44
C ARG A 49 -0.84 -2.66 2.90
N ARG A 50 -0.06 -2.17 3.87
CA ARG A 50 -0.38 -2.25 5.30
C ARG A 50 -1.72 -1.59 5.60
N TYR A 51 -1.92 -0.36 5.10
CA TYR A 51 -3.19 0.35 5.25
C TYR A 51 -4.37 -0.42 4.64
N SER A 52 -4.18 -1.01 3.45
CA SER A 52 -5.22 -1.84 2.83
C SER A 52 -5.59 -3.07 3.67
N LEU A 53 -4.61 -3.73 4.31
CA LEU A 53 -4.89 -4.86 5.20
C LEU A 53 -5.62 -4.44 6.47
N GLU A 54 -5.25 -3.30 7.06
CA GLU A 54 -5.94 -2.73 8.22
C GLU A 54 -7.41 -2.39 7.90
N LYS A 55 -7.68 -1.90 6.68
CA LYS A 55 -9.05 -1.70 6.18
C LYS A 55 -9.81 -3.01 6.06
N ASN A 56 -9.18 -4.04 5.49
CA ASN A 56 -9.79 -5.37 5.35
C ASN A 56 -10.13 -6.00 6.72
N PHE A 57 -9.31 -5.77 7.75
CA PHE A 57 -9.63 -6.18 9.12
C PHE A 57 -10.93 -5.56 9.62
N LYS A 58 -11.09 -4.24 9.46
CA LYS A 58 -12.32 -3.54 9.89
C LYS A 58 -13.56 -4.04 9.15
N GLU A 59 -13.42 -4.33 7.86
CA GLU A 59 -14.48 -4.91 7.03
C GLU A 59 -14.83 -6.34 7.47
N LEU A 60 -13.82 -7.14 7.80
CA LEU A 60 -13.99 -8.48 8.36
C LEU A 60 -14.74 -8.46 9.70
N ASP A 61 -14.34 -7.58 10.63
CA ASP A 61 -15.02 -7.37 11.91
C ASP A 61 -16.47 -6.94 11.69
N THR A 62 -16.71 -6.04 10.75
CA THR A 62 -18.06 -5.59 10.41
C THR A 62 -18.93 -6.74 9.89
N ARG A 63 -18.40 -7.59 9.01
CA ARG A 63 -19.12 -8.77 8.49
C ARG A 63 -19.43 -9.77 9.60
N TYR A 64 -18.50 -10.00 10.51
CA TYR A 64 -18.69 -10.91 11.64
C TYR A 64 -19.75 -10.38 12.61
N ASN A 65 -19.68 -9.11 13.00
CA ASN A 65 -20.64 -8.49 13.92
C ASN A 65 -22.05 -8.40 13.35
N LYS A 66 -22.19 -8.38 12.02
CA LYS A 66 -23.49 -8.46 11.32
C LYS A 66 -24.03 -9.89 11.21
N GLY A 67 -23.29 -10.90 11.66
CA GLY A 67 -23.62 -12.31 11.47
C GLY A 67 -23.53 -12.77 10.02
N SER A 68 -22.85 -12.01 9.15
CA SER A 68 -22.70 -12.33 7.72
C SER A 68 -21.68 -13.44 7.44
N ILE A 69 -20.83 -13.76 8.41
CA ILE A 69 -19.85 -14.85 8.34
C ILE A 69 -19.83 -15.61 9.68
N ALA A 70 -19.48 -16.90 9.63
CA ALA A 70 -19.33 -17.74 10.81
C ALA A 70 -18.02 -17.45 11.57
N ASP A 71 -17.97 -17.84 12.84
CA ASP A 71 -16.79 -17.69 13.71
C ASP A 71 -15.54 -18.40 13.15
N SER A 72 -15.70 -19.60 12.56
CA SER A 72 -14.59 -20.33 11.94
C SER A 72 -13.98 -19.57 10.76
N GLN A 73 -14.84 -18.99 9.91
CA GLN A 73 -14.42 -18.18 8.77
C GLN A 73 -13.74 -16.89 9.23
N TYR A 74 -14.32 -16.20 10.23
CA TYR A 74 -13.71 -15.01 10.83
C TYR A 74 -12.30 -15.31 11.35
N LYS A 75 -12.14 -16.38 12.14
CA LYS A 75 -10.83 -16.77 12.69
C LYS A 75 -9.80 -17.08 11.61
N SER A 76 -10.20 -17.80 10.56
CA SER A 76 -9.32 -18.11 9.44
C SER A 76 -8.87 -16.84 8.72
N GLU A 77 -9.82 -16.00 8.28
CA GLU A 77 -9.50 -14.77 7.55
C GLU A 77 -8.70 -13.78 8.41
N ALA A 78 -9.02 -13.67 9.70
CA ALA A 78 -8.29 -12.82 10.64
C ALA A 78 -6.85 -13.30 10.83
N THR A 79 -6.63 -14.62 10.89
CA THR A 79 -5.28 -15.19 11.00
C THR A 79 -4.47 -14.90 9.75
N ASP A 80 -5.04 -15.10 8.57
CA ASP A 80 -4.37 -14.82 7.30
C ASP A 80 -3.98 -13.34 7.16
N LEU A 81 -4.89 -12.44 7.51
CA LEU A 81 -4.61 -11.00 7.51
C LEU A 81 -3.53 -10.63 8.53
N LYS A 82 -3.50 -11.27 9.71
CA LYS A 82 -2.46 -11.03 10.74
C LYS A 82 -1.09 -11.47 10.24
N THR A 83 -1.01 -12.64 9.62
CA THR A 83 0.23 -13.17 9.03
C THR A 83 0.78 -12.21 7.98
N LYS A 84 -0.06 -11.78 7.03
CA LYS A 84 0.34 -10.81 5.99
C LYS A 84 0.79 -9.47 6.57
N LEU A 85 0.11 -8.99 7.62
CA LEU A 85 0.50 -7.76 8.31
C LEU A 85 1.87 -7.92 9.00
N GLY A 86 2.13 -9.08 9.61
CA GLY A 86 3.41 -9.40 10.23
C GLY A 86 4.57 -9.44 9.23
N GLU A 87 4.34 -10.01 8.05
CA GLU A 87 5.32 -10.05 6.95
C GLU A 87 5.66 -8.64 6.45
N ILE A 88 4.65 -7.83 6.16
CA ILE A 88 4.82 -6.44 5.71
C ILE A 88 5.56 -5.62 6.77
N THR A 89 5.14 -5.73 8.02
CA THR A 89 5.78 -5.04 9.15
C THR A 89 7.25 -5.42 9.27
N SER A 90 7.56 -6.71 9.17
CA SER A 90 8.94 -7.20 9.22
C SER A 90 9.78 -6.67 8.06
N ARG A 91 9.22 -6.63 6.84
CA ARG A 91 9.90 -6.07 5.66
C ARG A 91 10.15 -4.57 5.80
N ILE A 92 9.17 -3.81 6.30
CA ILE A 92 9.31 -2.38 6.61
C ILE A 92 10.47 -2.15 7.60
N TYR A 93 10.55 -2.94 8.67
CA TYR A 93 11.65 -2.83 9.64
C TYR A 93 13.01 -3.13 9.01
N LYS A 94 13.11 -4.17 8.18
CA LYS A 94 14.34 -4.49 7.44
C LYS A 94 14.78 -3.31 6.56
N ILE A 95 13.87 -2.76 5.74
CA ILE A 95 14.15 -1.63 4.85
C ILE A 95 14.61 -0.40 5.63
N ARG A 96 13.87 -0.02 6.70
CA ARG A 96 14.22 1.14 7.53
C ARG A 96 15.63 0.99 8.13
N ARG A 97 15.99 -0.22 8.59
CA ARG A 97 17.33 -0.50 9.11
C ARG A 97 18.41 -0.30 8.06
N ILE A 98 18.19 -0.79 6.83
CA ILE A 98 19.15 -0.60 5.73
C ILE A 98 19.30 0.87 5.38
N ILE A 99 18.20 1.59 5.19
CA ILE A 99 18.21 3.03 4.90
C ILE A 99 19.00 3.80 5.96
N SER A 100 18.83 3.47 7.25
CA SER A 100 19.57 4.11 8.35
C SER A 100 21.06 3.76 8.39
N SER A 101 21.47 2.65 7.77
CA SER A 101 22.88 2.24 7.73
C SER A 101 23.65 2.71 6.49
N LEU A 102 22.95 3.24 5.49
CA LEU A 102 23.52 3.83 4.27
C LEU A 102 23.75 5.32 4.43
#